data_AF-A0A352VYS2-F1
#
_entry.id   AF-A0A352VYS2-F1
#
_cell.length_a   1.000
_cell.length_b   1.000
_cell.length_c   1.000
_cell.angle_alpha   90.00
_cell.angle_beta   90.00
_cell.angle_gamma   90.00
#
_symmetry.space_group_name_H-M   'P 1'
#
loop_
_entity.id
_entity.type
_entity.pdbx_description
1 polymer ?
#
loop_
_entity_poly.entity_id
_entity_poly.type
_entity_poly.pdbx_seq_one_letter_code
_entity_poly.pdbx_strand_id
1 'polypeptide(L)' 'MCTKCGKFIEVVDQQIEDLQDKLCGRYNFMPKRHRMEIYGICSDCK' A
#
# COMPACT_ATOMS: atom_id res chain seq x y z
N MET A 1 -3.92 -8.18 1.35
CA MET A 1 -4.49 -9.24 2.19
C MET A 1 -5.68 -9.86 1.50
N CYS A 2 -5.70 -11.19 1.36
CA CYS A 2 -6.87 -11.88 0.86
C CYS A 2 -7.95 -11.98 1.94
N THR A 3 -9.16 -11.53 1.64
CA THR A 3 -10.29 -11.56 2.59
C THR A 3 -10.94 -12.94 2.70
N LYS A 4 -10.59 -13.91 1.84
CA LYS A 4 -11.12 -15.28 1.85
C LYS A 4 -10.24 -16.26 2.62
N CYS A 5 -8.92 -16.26 2.37
CA CYS A 5 -7.99 -17.21 3.00
C CYS A 5 -6.96 -16.56 3.93
N GLY A 6 -6.98 -15.24 4.08
CA GLY A 6 -6.01 -14.52 4.92
C GLY A 6 -4.61 -14.37 4.31
N LYS A 7 -4.36 -14.91 3.11
CA LYS A 7 -3.05 -14.80 2.44
C LYS A 7 -2.59 -13.35 2.37
N PHE A 8 -1.44 -13.07 2.96
CA PHE A 8 -0.77 -11.78 2.90
C PHE A 8 0.27 -11.80 1.80
N ILE A 9 0.35 -10.72 1.02
CA ILE A 9 1.33 -10.53 -0.04
C ILE A 9 2.00 -9.20 0.27
N GLU A 10 3.29 -9.25 0.56
CA GLU A 10 4.10 -8.06 0.76
C GLU A 10 4.47 -7.49 -0.61
N VAL A 11 4.17 -6.21 -0.81
CA VAL A 11 4.45 -5.50 -2.06
C VAL A 11 5.11 -4.16 -1.75
N VAL A 12 6.13 -3.83 -2.51
CA VAL A 12 6.79 -2.53 -2.50
C VAL A 12 6.88 -2.09 -3.96
N ASP A 13 6.36 -0.91 -4.27
CA ASP A 13 6.42 -0.31 -5.60
C ASP A 13 6.98 1.11 -5.49
N GLN A 14 8.11 1.36 -6.14
CA GLN A 14 8.81 2.63 -6.02
C GLN A 14 7.99 3.82 -6.54
N GLN A 15 7.15 3.62 -7.56
CA GLN A 15 6.34 4.71 -8.11
C GLN A 15 5.27 5.17 -7.13
N ILE A 16 4.71 4.22 -6.37
CA ILE A 16 3.73 4.51 -5.32
C ILE A 16 4.40 5.27 -4.17
N GLU A 17 5.59 4.86 -3.74
CA GLU A 17 6.35 5.56 -2.69
C GLU A 17 6.71 7.00 -3.11
N ASP A 18 7.24 7.17 -4.32
CA ASP A 18 7.57 8.49 -4.86
C ASP A 18 6.35 9.43 -4.94
N LEU A 19 5.16 8.88 -5.22
CA LEU A 19 3.92 9.64 -5.25
C LEU A 19 3.50 10.10 -3.84
N GLN A 20 3.64 9.24 -2.84
CA GLN A 20 3.34 9.60 -1.45
C GLN A 20 4.24 10.76 -0.98
N ASP A 21 5.53 10.71 -1.28
CA ASP A 21 6.48 11.77 -0.93
C ASP A 21 6.15 13.09 -1.63
N LYS A 22 5.83 13.04 -2.94
CA LYS A 22 5.41 14.22 -3.71
C LYS A 22 4.15 14.87 -3.15
N LEU A 23 3.17 14.07 -2.73
CA LEU A 23 1.94 14.58 -2.11
C LEU A 23 2.26 15.22 -0.75
N CYS A 24 3.08 14.57 0.08
CA CYS A 24 3.51 15.14 1.36
C CYS A 24 4.19 16.50 1.18
N GLY A 25 5.13 16.59 0.24
CA GLY A 25 5.80 17.84 -0.11
C GLY A 25 4.82 18.93 -0.60
N ARG A 26 3.86 18.57 -1.46
CA ARG A 26 2.85 19.51 -1.99
C ARG A 26 1.99 20.16 -0.90
N TYR A 27 1.64 19.41 0.14
CA TYR A 27 0.75 19.90 1.20
C TYR A 27 1.51 20.34 2.46
N ASN A 28 2.84 20.48 2.38
CA ASN A 28 3.71 20.77 3.52
C ASN A 28 3.44 19.84 4.73
N PHE A 29 3.21 18.57 4.42
CA PHE A 29 2.85 17.53 5.38
C PHE A 29 4.08 16.70 5.73
N MET A 30 4.39 16.55 7.02
CA MET A 30 5.52 15.75 7.49
C MET A 30 5.04 14.34 7.88
N PRO A 31 5.25 13.30 7.04
CA PRO A 31 4.87 11.95 7.41
C PRO A 31 5.76 11.43 8.55
N LYS A 32 5.14 10.82 9.57
CA LYS A 32 5.87 10.09 10.65
C LYS A 32 5.86 8.59 10.46
N ARG A 33 4.80 8.07 9.84
CA ARG A 33 4.60 6.68 9.48
C ARG A 33 3.50 6.61 8.43
N HIS A 34 3.62 5.70 7.48
CA HIS A 34 2.52 5.30 6.61
C HIS A 34 2.35 3.76 6.70
N ARG A 35 1.18 3.26 6.34
CA ARG A 35 0.90 1.83 6.19
C ARG A 35 -0.06 1.67 5.02
N MET A 36 0.40 1.06 3.93
CA MET A 36 -0.44 0.76 2.78
C MET A 36 -0.92 -0.68 2.88
N GLU A 37 -2.24 -0.87 2.83
CA GLU A 37 -2.86 -2.19 2.79
C GLU A 37 -3.96 -2.24 1.74
N ILE A 38 -3.94 -3.29 0.93
CA ILE A 38 -4.97 -3.55 -0.06
C ILE A 38 -5.66 -4.86 0.30
N TYR A 39 -6.98 -4.83 0.37
CA TYR A 39 -7.82 -6.00 0.65
C TYR A 39 -8.48 -6.50 -0.63
N GLY A 40 -8.48 -7.81 -0.85
CA GLY A 40 -9.04 -8.39 -2.08
C GLY A 40 -9.08 -9.91 -2.07
N ILE A 41 -9.13 -10.52 -3.26
CA ILE A 41 -9.11 -11.99 -3.43
C ILE A 41 -7.82 -12.39 -4.16
N CYS A 42 -7.01 -13.29 -3.57
CA CYS A 42 -5.77 -13.76 -4.19
C CYS A 42 -6.05 -14.70 -5.37
N SER A 43 -5.03 -14.93 -6.21
CA SER A 43 -5.08 -15.86 -7.36
C SER A 43 -5.61 -17.24 -6.98
N ASP A 44 -5.22 -17.75 -5.80
CA ASP A 44 -5.56 -19.11 -5.35
C ASP A 44 -7.04 -19.23 -4.92
N CYS A 45 -7.70 -18.09 -4.72
CA CYS A 45 -9.07 -18.00 -4.21
C CYS A 45 -10.09 -17.53 -5.25
N LYS A 46 -9.62 -16.98 -6.36
CA LYS A 46 -10.42 -16.73 -7.57
C LYS A 46 -10.76 -18.05 -8.23
#